data_AF-A0A7S0J8V5-F1
#
_entry.id   AF-A0A7S0J8V5-F1
#
_cell.length_a   1.000
_cell.length_b   1.000
_cell.length_c   1.000
_cell.angle_alpha   90.00
_cell.angle_beta   90.00
_cell.angle_gamma   90.00
#
_symmetry.space_group_name_H-M   'P 1'
#
loop_
_entity.id
_entity.type
_entity.pdbx_description
1 polymer ?
#
loop_
_entity_poly.entity_id
_entity_poly.type
_entity_poly.pdbx_seq_one_letter_code
_entity_poly.pdbx_strand_id
1 'polypeptide(L)'
;AAGMMDTFACNLELKAHLAMGNLVGATTLLTEMMRGGGLPPPDSISFNTVLAALAEARLPEKAEKTLSLISDAGLGDLIDSHSYTCVILSYAKSSRPDKAAYWLKRMIEARVRPDAVTFNTVIAAHAHNGDIDGAKRVLRAFE
;
A
#
# COMPACT_ATOMS: atom_id res chain seq x y z
N ALA A 1 19.50 20.68 23.07
CA ALA A 1 18.18 20.06 22.90
C ALA A 1 18.17 19.40 21.53
N ALA A 2 18.31 18.07 21.46
CA ALA A 2 18.11 17.36 20.20
C ALA A 2 16.67 17.66 19.76
N GLY A 3 16.51 18.27 18.59
CA GLY A 3 15.20 18.59 18.05
C GLY A 3 14.42 17.29 17.92
N MET A 4 13.43 17.09 18.80
CA MET A 4 12.57 15.93 18.79
C MET A 4 11.90 15.91 17.41
N MET A 5 12.21 14.89 16.62
CA MET A 5 11.66 14.76 15.28
C MET A 5 10.14 14.62 15.40
N ASP A 6 9.38 15.44 14.68
CA ASP A 6 7.93 15.34 14.63
C ASP A 6 7.49 14.48 13.43
N THR A 7 6.22 14.09 13.39
CA THR A 7 5.69 13.19 12.34
C THR A 7 5.88 13.80 10.95
N PHE A 8 5.82 15.14 10.84
CA PHE A 8 6.06 15.84 9.59
C PHE A 8 7.51 15.67 9.11
N ALA A 9 8.49 15.85 10.00
CA ALA A 9 9.90 15.65 9.70
C ALA A 9 10.19 14.19 9.31
N CYS A 10 9.61 13.21 10.00
CA CYS A 10 9.70 11.80 9.61
C CYS A 10 9.09 11.54 8.23
N ASN A 11 7.93 12.13 7.92
CA ASN A 11 7.29 12.02 6.61
C ASN A 11 8.15 12.64 5.48
N LEU A 12 8.88 13.72 5.77
CA LEU A 12 9.83 14.31 4.83
C LEU A 12 11.04 13.39 4.61
N GLU A 13 11.58 12.79 5.66
CA GLU A 13 12.70 11.86 5.56
C GLU A 13 12.31 10.57 4.83
N LEU A 14 11.10 10.05 5.07
CA LEU A 14 10.52 8.95 4.28
C LEU A 14 10.52 9.31 2.79
N LYS A 15 9.99 10.47 2.41
CA LYS A 15 9.99 10.94 1.02
C LYS A 15 11.41 11.11 0.46
N ALA A 16 12.35 11.61 1.26
CA ALA A 16 13.74 11.78 0.85
C ALA A 16 14.43 10.44 0.57
N HIS A 17 14.27 9.45 1.46
CA HIS A 17 14.75 8.08 1.24
C HIS A 17 14.22 7.51 -0.08
N LEU A 18 12.92 7.68 -0.34
CA LEU A 18 12.27 7.18 -1.54
C LEU A 18 12.74 7.90 -2.81
N ALA A 19 12.95 9.21 -2.76
CA ALA A 19 13.50 9.98 -3.89
C ALA A 19 14.92 9.53 -4.26
N MET A 20 15.69 9.03 -3.29
CA MET A 20 17.02 8.44 -3.51
C MET A 20 16.96 6.95 -3.88
N GLY A 21 15.78 6.35 -4.02
CA GLY A 21 15.60 4.91 -4.25
C GLY A 21 15.96 4.03 -3.03
N ASN A 22 16.22 4.64 -1.87
CA ASN A 22 16.58 3.94 -0.64
C ASN A 22 15.32 3.40 0.07
N LEU A 23 14.72 2.38 -0.53
CA LEU A 23 13.53 1.72 0.01
C LEU A 23 13.78 1.04 1.36
N VAL A 24 15.00 0.57 1.60
CA VAL A 24 15.41 -0.04 2.87
C VAL A 24 15.36 1.01 3.99
N GLY A 25 15.96 2.18 3.77
CA GLY A 25 15.92 3.30 4.72
C GLY A 25 14.48 3.73 5.04
N ALA A 26 13.63 3.89 4.02
CA ALA A 26 12.24 4.26 4.21
C ALA A 26 11.45 3.23 5.04
N THR A 27 11.61 1.93 4.74
CA THR A 27 10.91 0.86 5.48
C THR A 27 11.45 0.68 6.90
N THR A 28 12.75 0.87 7.12
CA THR A 28 13.35 0.88 8.46
C THR A 28 12.81 2.02 9.29
N LEU A 29 12.83 3.26 8.77
CA LEU A 29 12.31 4.44 9.47
C LEU A 29 10.85 4.25 9.87
N LEU A 30 10.00 3.77 8.94
CA LEU A 30 8.60 3.48 9.25
C LEU A 30 8.47 2.45 10.39
N THR A 31 9.29 1.39 10.37
CA THR A 31 9.27 0.37 11.43
C THR A 31 9.72 0.94 12.77
N GLU A 32 10.70 1.84 12.80
CA GLU A 32 11.15 2.52 14.02
C GLU A 32 10.08 3.46 14.59
N MET A 33 9.36 4.19 13.73
CA MET A 33 8.20 4.98 14.14
C MET A 33 7.12 4.09 14.79
N MET A 34 6.87 2.89 14.27
CA MET A 34 5.88 1.96 14.82
C MET A 34 6.30 1.35 16.16
N ARG A 35 7.59 1.08 16.37
CA ARG A 35 8.09 0.42 17.59
C ARG A 35 8.09 1.33 18.81
N GLY A 36 8.06 2.65 18.62
CA GLY A 36 8.11 3.62 19.72
C GLY A 36 9.46 3.62 20.42
N GLY A 37 10.37 4.50 19.99
CA GLY A 37 11.75 4.57 20.47
C GLY A 37 12.32 5.98 20.51
N GLY A 38 11.48 6.99 20.71
CA GLY A 38 11.84 8.41 20.60
C GLY A 38 11.43 9.06 19.28
N LEU A 39 10.84 8.28 18.36
CA LEU A 39 10.13 8.78 17.19
C LEU A 39 8.63 8.87 17.46
N PRO A 40 7.94 9.82 16.81
CA PRO A 40 6.50 9.95 16.90
C PRO A 40 5.80 8.81 16.16
N PRO A 41 4.56 8.47 16.54
CA PRO A 41 3.79 7.45 15.83
C PRO A 41 3.57 7.85 14.36
N PRO A 42 3.57 6.86 13.45
CA PRO A 42 3.27 7.11 12.04
C PRO A 42 1.80 7.51 11.86
N ASP A 43 1.55 8.31 10.84
CA ASP A 43 0.19 8.67 10.39
C ASP A 43 -0.13 7.98 9.05
N SER A 44 -1.34 8.23 8.54
CA SER A 44 -1.75 7.68 7.23
C SER A 44 -0.82 8.14 6.10
N ILE A 45 -0.21 9.32 6.20
CA ILE A 45 0.75 9.82 5.22
C ILE A 45 2.03 8.98 5.24
N SER A 46 2.56 8.63 6.42
CA SER A 46 3.73 7.76 6.57
C SER A 46 3.54 6.44 5.84
N PHE A 47 2.39 5.78 6.08
CA PHE A 47 2.07 4.48 5.49
C PHE A 47 1.83 4.56 3.99
N ASN A 48 0.97 5.48 3.55
CA ASN A 48 0.64 5.66 2.14
C ASN A 48 1.89 6.02 1.31
N THR A 49 2.81 6.81 1.88
CA THR A 49 4.10 7.15 1.24
C THR A 49 4.93 5.88 0.96
N VAL A 50 5.09 5.01 1.94
CA VAL A 50 5.85 3.76 1.77
C VAL A 50 5.12 2.77 0.84
N LEU A 51 3.81 2.59 1.01
CA LEU A 51 3.00 1.70 0.17
C LEU A 51 3.00 2.12 -1.30
N ALA A 52 2.90 3.41 -1.60
CA ALA A 52 2.99 3.92 -2.96
C ALA A 52 4.35 3.60 -3.59
N ALA A 53 5.45 3.81 -2.86
CA ALA A 53 6.77 3.45 -3.36
C ALA A 53 6.96 1.94 -3.59
N LEU A 54 6.38 1.11 -2.72
CA LEU A 54 6.40 -0.35 -2.89
C LEU A 54 5.58 -0.79 -4.12
N ALA A 55 4.50 -0.08 -4.45
CA ALA A 55 3.75 -0.30 -5.66
C ALA A 55 4.55 0.08 -6.92
N GLU A 56 5.23 1.23 -6.91
CA GLU A 56 6.11 1.64 -8.01
C GLU A 56 7.31 0.70 -8.19
N ALA A 57 7.90 0.24 -7.10
CA ALA A 57 9.01 -0.71 -7.12
C ALA A 57 8.60 -2.15 -7.49
N ARG A 58 7.29 -2.43 -7.68
CA ARG A 58 6.75 -3.77 -8.01
C ARG A 58 7.12 -4.83 -6.97
N LEU A 59 7.05 -4.45 -5.68
CA LEU A 59 7.38 -5.31 -4.53
C LEU A 59 6.12 -5.65 -3.70
N PRO A 60 5.19 -6.46 -4.25
CA PRO A 60 3.87 -6.63 -3.65
C PRO A 60 3.90 -7.40 -2.33
N GLU A 61 4.84 -8.32 -2.14
CA GLU A 61 5.00 -9.03 -0.86
C GLU A 61 5.36 -8.07 0.27
N LYS A 62 6.20 -7.07 -0.03
CA LYS A 62 6.55 -6.04 0.94
C LYS A 62 5.38 -5.11 1.19
N ALA A 63 4.61 -4.74 0.16
CA ALA A 63 3.42 -3.91 0.32
C ALA A 63 2.36 -4.60 1.19
N GLU A 64 2.08 -5.88 0.92
CA GLU A 64 1.19 -6.73 1.73
C GLU A 64 1.70 -6.85 3.17
N LYS A 65 2.99 -7.09 3.36
CA LYS A 65 3.59 -7.16 4.71
C LYS A 65 3.45 -5.84 5.46
N THR A 66 3.69 -4.70 4.82
CA THR A 66 3.52 -3.37 5.44
C THR A 66 2.08 -3.17 5.88
N LEU A 67 1.08 -3.49 5.05
CA LEU A 67 -0.33 -3.34 5.41
C LEU A 67 -0.74 -4.25 6.58
N SER A 68 -0.24 -5.49 6.62
CA SER A 68 -0.44 -6.39 7.77
C SER A 68 0.23 -5.86 9.03
N LEU A 69 1.46 -5.33 8.95
CA LEU A 69 2.14 -4.73 10.10
C LEU A 69 1.35 -3.57 10.70
N ILE A 70 0.74 -2.72 9.87
CA ILE A 70 -0.12 -1.62 10.34
C ILE A 70 -1.30 -2.17 11.16
N SER A 71 -1.93 -3.23 10.66
CA SER A 71 -3.05 -3.88 11.34
C SER A 71 -2.61 -4.53 12.66
N ASP A 72 -1.51 -5.27 12.66
CA ASP A 72 -0.97 -5.99 13.82
C ASP A 72 -0.48 -5.03 14.92
N ALA A 73 -0.04 -3.82 14.53
CA ALA A 73 0.34 -2.76 15.46
C ALA A 73 -0.86 -2.03 16.10
N GLY A 74 -2.09 -2.44 15.79
CA GLY A 74 -3.31 -1.77 16.27
C GLY A 74 -3.58 -0.43 15.58
N LEU A 75 -2.93 -0.17 14.44
CA LEU A 75 -3.06 1.06 13.66
C LEU A 75 -3.99 0.88 12.45
N GLY A 76 -4.86 -0.14 12.49
CA GLY A 76 -5.78 -0.47 11.39
C GLY A 76 -6.70 0.68 10.98
N ASP A 77 -7.03 1.59 11.90
CA ASP A 77 -7.84 2.79 11.62
C ASP A 77 -7.14 3.79 10.68
N LEU A 78 -5.82 3.65 10.50
CA LEU A 78 -5.03 4.46 9.55
C LEU A 78 -4.99 3.86 8.14
N ILE A 79 -5.50 2.65 7.95
CA ILE A 79 -5.62 2.01 6.64
C ILE A 79 -6.85 2.57 5.93
N ASP A 80 -6.62 3.26 4.83
CA ASP A 80 -7.67 3.87 4.02
C ASP A 80 -7.79 3.20 2.64
N SER A 81 -8.67 3.75 1.80
CA SER A 81 -8.82 3.30 0.42
C SER A 81 -7.50 3.32 -0.35
N HIS A 82 -6.67 4.35 -0.14
CA HIS A 82 -5.42 4.50 -0.84
C HIS A 82 -4.42 3.40 -0.45
N SER A 83 -4.34 3.06 0.84
CA SER A 83 -3.51 1.95 1.33
C SER A 83 -3.82 0.63 0.61
N TYR A 84 -5.10 0.28 0.48
CA TYR A 84 -5.53 -0.91 -0.26
C TYR A 84 -5.20 -0.82 -1.76
N THR A 85 -5.50 0.33 -2.38
CA THR A 85 -5.23 0.56 -3.81
C THR A 85 -3.73 0.41 -4.11
N CYS A 86 -2.83 0.84 -3.23
CA CYS A 86 -1.39 0.65 -3.41
C CYS A 86 -0.98 -0.84 -3.42
N VAL A 87 -1.51 -1.65 -2.50
CA VAL A 87 -1.22 -3.10 -2.47
C VAL A 87 -1.75 -3.78 -3.74
N ILE A 88 -2.97 -3.44 -4.15
CA ILE A 88 -3.59 -3.93 -5.40
C ILE A 88 -2.74 -3.55 -6.62
N LEU A 89 -2.32 -2.28 -6.70
CA LEU A 89 -1.49 -1.77 -7.79
C LEU A 89 -0.13 -2.47 -7.85
N SER A 90 0.48 -2.75 -6.69
CA SER A 90 1.75 -3.48 -6.63
C SER A 90 1.62 -4.88 -7.25
N TYR A 91 0.56 -5.63 -6.90
CA TYR A 91 0.30 -6.96 -7.48
C TYR A 91 -0.03 -6.88 -8.98
N ALA A 92 -0.83 -5.89 -9.38
CA ALA A 92 -1.17 -5.65 -10.77
C ALA A 92 0.07 -5.35 -11.63
N LYS A 93 0.96 -4.47 -11.16
CA LYS A 93 2.23 -4.12 -11.84
C LYS A 93 3.23 -5.28 -11.89
N SER A 94 3.12 -6.25 -10.97
CA SER A 94 3.93 -7.47 -10.96
C SER A 94 3.30 -8.63 -11.74
N SER A 95 2.31 -8.36 -12.62
CA SER A 95 1.64 -9.36 -13.45
C SER A 95 0.98 -10.49 -12.65
N ARG A 96 0.45 -10.18 -11.46
CA ARG A 96 -0.23 -11.12 -10.56
C ARG A 96 -1.69 -10.70 -10.31
N PRO A 97 -2.54 -10.75 -11.35
CA PRO A 97 -3.89 -10.20 -11.28
C PRO A 97 -4.80 -10.94 -10.28
N ASP A 98 -4.63 -12.25 -10.08
CA ASP A 98 -5.42 -13.01 -9.10
C ASP A 98 -5.21 -12.49 -7.67
N LYS A 99 -3.97 -12.14 -7.31
CA LYS A 99 -3.66 -11.53 -6.01
C LYS A 99 -4.17 -10.11 -5.92
N ALA A 100 -4.14 -9.34 -7.01
CA ALA A 100 -4.76 -8.01 -7.06
C ALA A 100 -6.28 -8.10 -6.83
N ALA A 101 -6.96 -9.05 -7.47
CA ALA A 101 -8.39 -9.32 -7.29
C ALA A 101 -8.72 -9.80 -5.87
N TYR A 102 -7.86 -10.64 -5.27
CA TYR A 102 -7.98 -11.02 -3.86
C TYR A 102 -7.96 -9.81 -2.92
N TRP A 103 -7.04 -8.86 -3.13
CA TRP A 103 -6.95 -7.65 -2.32
C TRP A 103 -8.10 -6.68 -2.55
N LEU A 104 -8.62 -6.59 -3.78
CA LEU A 104 -9.87 -5.87 -4.07
C LEU A 104 -11.05 -6.46 -3.29
N LYS A 105 -11.17 -7.79 -3.24
CA LYS A 105 -12.21 -8.46 -2.43
C LYS A 105 -12.04 -8.15 -0.93
N ARG A 106 -10.81 -8.19 -0.41
CA ARG A 106 -10.54 -7.84 1.00
C ARG A 106 -10.89 -6.39 1.33
N MET A 107 -10.64 -5.46 0.42
CA MET A 107 -11.01 -4.05 0.56
C MET A 107 -12.54 -3.92 0.74
N ILE A 108 -13.31 -4.62 -0.09
CA ILE A 108 -14.78 -4.65 0.00
C ILE A 108 -15.25 -5.29 1.31
N GLU A 109 -14.67 -6.43 1.71
CA GLU A 109 -14.99 -7.12 2.97
C GLU A 109 -14.69 -6.26 4.20
N ALA A 110 -13.63 -5.45 4.13
CA ALA A 110 -13.29 -4.45 5.14
C ALA A 110 -14.21 -3.21 5.12
N ARG A 111 -15.25 -3.20 4.27
CA ARG A 111 -16.17 -2.07 4.05
C ARG A 111 -15.47 -0.79 3.57
N VAL A 112 -14.28 -0.94 2.98
CA VAL A 112 -13.57 0.15 2.31
C VAL A 112 -14.02 0.16 0.85
N ARG A 113 -14.60 1.27 0.40
CA ARG A 113 -15.20 1.36 -0.94
C ARG A 113 -14.10 1.50 -1.99
N PRO A 114 -13.94 0.56 -2.93
CA PRO A 114 -13.03 0.73 -4.05
C PRO A 114 -13.55 1.80 -5.00
N ASP A 115 -12.65 2.57 -5.59
CA ASP A 115 -12.95 3.54 -6.63
C ASP A 115 -12.79 2.94 -8.04
N ALA A 116 -13.20 3.69 -9.05
CA ALA A 116 -13.08 3.26 -10.45
C ALA A 116 -11.62 2.95 -10.84
N VAL A 117 -10.64 3.67 -10.28
CA VAL A 117 -9.22 3.43 -10.53
C VAL A 117 -8.81 2.04 -10.02
N THR A 118 -9.29 1.65 -8.84
CA THR A 118 -8.96 0.37 -8.21
C THR A 118 -9.54 -0.80 -9.02
N PHE A 119 -10.80 -0.72 -9.44
CA PHE A 119 -11.41 -1.74 -10.31
C PHE A 119 -10.70 -1.84 -11.66
N ASN A 120 -10.48 -0.70 -12.33
CA ASN A 120 -9.79 -0.65 -13.62
C ASN A 120 -8.37 -1.21 -13.54
N THR A 121 -7.68 -1.02 -12.41
CA THR A 121 -6.34 -1.58 -12.19
C THR A 121 -6.34 -3.11 -12.23
N VAL A 122 -7.30 -3.76 -11.57
CA VAL A 122 -7.42 -5.22 -11.55
C VAL A 122 -7.85 -5.75 -12.92
N ILE A 123 -8.83 -5.11 -13.56
CA ILE A 123 -9.30 -5.48 -14.91
C ILE A 123 -8.16 -5.39 -15.92
N ALA A 124 -7.41 -4.29 -15.92
CA ALA A 124 -6.27 -4.09 -16.80
C ALA A 124 -5.17 -5.13 -16.55
N ALA A 125 -4.91 -5.50 -15.30
CA ALA A 125 -3.93 -6.53 -14.98
C ALA A 125 -4.29 -7.90 -15.58
N HIS A 126 -5.56 -8.31 -15.49
CA HIS A 126 -6.03 -9.54 -16.14
C HIS A 126 -5.93 -9.44 -17.66
N ALA A 127 -6.37 -8.33 -18.25
CA ALA A 127 -6.32 -8.10 -19.69
C ALA A 127 -4.88 -8.12 -20.24
N HIS A 128 -3.92 -7.47 -19.56
CA HIS A 128 -2.51 -7.48 -19.94
C HIS A 128 -1.89 -8.87 -19.88
N ASN A 129 -2.38 -9.74 -18.99
CA ASN A 129 -1.96 -11.12 -18.90
C ASN A 129 -2.70 -12.04 -19.89
N GLY A 130 -3.61 -11.52 -20.70
CA GLY A 130 -4.44 -12.30 -21.63
C GLY A 130 -5.59 -13.07 -20.96
N ASP A 131 -5.82 -12.87 -19.66
CA ASP A 131 -6.91 -13.50 -18.92
C ASP A 131 -8.21 -12.70 -19.06
N ILE A 132 -8.84 -12.83 -20.23
CA ILE A 132 -10.10 -12.13 -20.54
C ILE A 132 -11.24 -12.57 -19.62
N ASP A 133 -11.26 -13.83 -19.19
CA ASP A 133 -12.30 -14.33 -18.30
C ASP A 133 -12.16 -13.74 -16.89
N GLY A 134 -10.93 -13.60 -16.38
CA GLY A 134 -10.65 -12.87 -15.14
C GLY A 134 -11.08 -11.41 -15.22
N ALA A 135 -10.75 -10.71 -16.31
CA ALA A 135 -11.17 -9.33 -16.52
C ALA A 135 -12.71 -9.19 -16.50
N LYS A 136 -13.43 -10.09 -17.18
CA LYS A 136 -14.90 -10.14 -17.18
C LYS A 136 -15.48 -10.46 -15.79
N ARG A 137 -14.87 -11.36 -15.03
CA ARG A 137 -15.32 -11.68 -13.66
C ARG A 137 -15.26 -10.45 -12.77
N VAL A 138 -14.16 -9.69 -12.83
CA VAL A 138 -14.00 -8.47 -12.04
C VAL A 138 -14.97 -7.38 -12.49
N LEU A 139 -15.15 -7.20 -13.80
CA LEU A 139 -16.11 -6.23 -14.35
C LEU A 139 -17.55 -6.51 -13.89
N ARG A 140 -17.99 -7.76 -13.93
CA ARG A 140 -19.33 -8.15 -13.47
C ARG A 140 -19.53 -8.00 -11.96
N ALA A 141 -18.45 -8.01 -11.18
CA ALA A 141 -18.53 -7.78 -9.73
C ALA A 141 -18.59 -6.29 -9.37
N PHE A 142 -18.37 -5.39 -10.35
CA PHE A 142 -18.47 -3.95 -10.19
C PHE A 142 -19.88 -3.42 -10.49
N GLU A 143 -20.62 -4.08 -11.39
CA GLU A 143 -22.03 -3.80 -11.74
C GLU A 143 -23.00 -4.29 -10.65
#